data_AF-A0A842HQR1-F1
#
_entry.id   AF-A0A842HQR1-F1
#
_cell.length_a   1.000
_cell.length_b   1.000
_cell.length_c   1.000
_cell.angle_alpha   90.00
_cell.angle_beta   90.00
_cell.angle_gamma   90.00
#
_symmetry.space_group_name_H-M   'P 1'
#
loop_
_entity.id
_entity.type
_entity.pdbx_description
1 polymer ?
#
loop_
_entity_poly.entity_id
_entity_poly.type
_entity_poly.pdbx_seq_one_letter_code
_entity_poly.pdbx_strand_id
1 'polypeptide(L)'
;MPKPHNTPNNPLLQFAYTKTRREHRKQKWANSLYKRLTKRTLQLYVPAHNWGGAFIKSADNEYDDALLAGKDRYSAFDPKNYDIFDVQVEPATEKLGQLFNDLHTRGARNGTIKIDVEGYEKQVLTAIATALPAGLSTYIVFENWKDGLDLSDVLARTTAQARLYLLDEHKPGFFSRLRSRTTLLPVDTASAAGTYILHLQHA
;
A
#
# COMPACT_ATOMS: atom_id res chain seq x y z
N MET A 1 -26.90 30.17 27.26
CA MET A 1 -26.02 31.25 26.78
C MET A 1 -26.00 31.23 25.25
N PRO A 2 -26.38 32.31 24.55
CA PRO A 2 -26.32 32.34 23.10
C PRO A 2 -24.87 32.51 22.62
N LYS A 3 -24.48 31.76 21.58
CA LYS A 3 -23.16 31.89 20.93
C LYS A 3 -23.06 33.25 20.22
N PRO A 4 -21.94 33.98 20.31
CA PRO A 4 -21.76 35.20 19.54
C PRO A 4 -21.69 34.87 18.04
N HIS A 5 -22.68 35.36 17.29
CA HIS A 5 -22.65 35.36 15.82
C HIS A 5 -21.73 36.50 15.35
N ASN A 6 -20.43 36.21 15.22
CA ASN A 6 -19.49 37.09 14.55
C ASN A 6 -19.69 37.01 13.03
N THR A 7 -20.72 37.71 12.55
CA THR A 7 -20.86 38.04 11.13
C THR A 7 -20.25 39.43 10.93
N PRO A 8 -19.28 39.64 10.02
CA PRO A 8 -18.71 40.97 9.80
C PRO A 8 -19.81 41.94 9.36
N ASN A 9 -19.90 43.14 9.96
CA ASN A 9 -20.85 44.20 9.53
C ASN A 9 -20.33 45.02 8.33
N ASN A 10 -19.15 44.68 7.80
CA ASN A 10 -18.58 45.30 6.61
C ASN A 10 -18.98 44.51 5.35
N PRO A 11 -19.59 45.14 4.33
CA PRO A 11 -20.05 44.48 3.11
C PRO A 11 -18.95 43.71 2.35
N LEU A 12 -17.72 44.24 2.34
CA LEU A 12 -16.57 43.59 1.69
C LEU A 12 -16.10 42.35 2.46
N LEU A 13 -16.14 42.39 3.80
CA LEU A 13 -15.82 41.24 4.63
C LEU A 13 -16.92 40.17 4.60
N GLN A 14 -18.19 40.56 4.46
CA GLN A 14 -19.29 39.62 4.21
C GLN A 14 -19.17 38.93 2.85
N PHE A 15 -18.81 39.68 1.81
CA PHE A 15 -18.55 39.10 0.49
C PHE A 15 -17.35 38.13 0.51
N ALA A 16 -16.25 38.51 1.17
CA ALA A 16 -15.09 37.64 1.34
C ALA A 16 -15.41 36.38 2.16
N TYR A 17 -16.16 36.53 3.26
CA TYR A 17 -16.59 35.43 4.14
C TYR A 17 -17.57 34.45 3.45
N THR A 18 -18.52 34.97 2.67
CA THR A 18 -19.46 34.13 1.91
C THR A 18 -18.78 33.42 0.74
N LYS A 19 -17.84 34.08 0.05
CA LYS A 19 -17.00 33.47 -1.00
C LYS A 19 -16.16 32.34 -0.44
N THR A 20 -15.45 32.54 0.67
CA THR A 20 -14.66 31.48 1.34
C THR A 20 -15.53 30.33 1.81
N ARG A 21 -16.72 30.58 2.39
CA ARG A 21 -17.65 29.50 2.76
C ARG A 21 -18.16 28.70 1.56
N ARG A 22 -18.44 29.37 0.44
CA ARG A 22 -18.90 28.72 -0.79
C ARG A 22 -17.81 27.83 -1.38
N GLU A 23 -16.56 28.29 -1.39
CA GLU A 23 -15.40 27.49 -1.80
C GLU A 23 -15.13 26.32 -0.83
N HIS A 24 -15.21 26.55 0.48
CA HIS A 24 -15.06 25.48 1.47
C HIS A 24 -16.16 24.40 1.34
N ARG A 25 -17.41 24.80 1.02
CA ARG A 25 -18.51 23.87 0.75
C ARG A 25 -18.33 23.12 -0.56
N LYS A 26 -17.85 23.77 -1.62
CA LYS A 26 -17.49 23.12 -2.89
C LYS A 26 -16.37 22.10 -2.68
N GLN A 27 -15.33 22.45 -1.93
CA GLN A 27 -14.24 21.54 -1.58
C GLN A 27 -14.75 20.35 -0.78
N LYS A 28 -15.62 20.57 0.22
CA LYS A 28 -16.19 19.49 1.03
C LYS A 28 -17.10 18.58 0.22
N TRP A 29 -17.87 19.14 -0.72
CA TRP A 29 -18.72 18.37 -1.64
C TRP A 29 -17.87 17.59 -2.65
N ALA A 30 -16.86 18.21 -3.26
CA ALA A 30 -15.91 17.56 -4.16
C ALA A 30 -15.15 16.42 -3.46
N ASN A 31 -14.69 16.63 -2.23
CA ASN A 31 -14.05 15.59 -1.42
C ASN A 31 -15.06 14.47 -1.07
N SER A 32 -16.33 14.78 -0.81
CA SER A 32 -17.37 13.77 -0.57
C SER A 32 -17.75 12.98 -1.82
N LEU A 33 -17.75 13.63 -2.99
CA LEU A 33 -18.02 13.01 -4.28
C LEU A 33 -16.83 12.12 -4.68
N TYR A 34 -15.61 12.63 -4.56
CA TYR A 34 -14.37 11.89 -4.74
C TYR A 34 -14.34 10.65 -3.84
N LYS A 35 -14.57 10.81 -2.53
CA LYS A 35 -14.61 9.69 -1.58
C LYS A 35 -15.71 8.66 -1.85
N ARG A 36 -16.79 9.06 -2.54
CA ARG A 36 -17.84 8.14 -3.03
C ARG A 36 -17.48 7.46 -4.34
N LEU A 37 -16.73 8.15 -5.21
CA LEU A 37 -16.30 7.65 -6.51
C LEU A 37 -15.03 6.80 -6.43
N THR A 38 -14.25 6.92 -5.34
CA THR A 38 -12.96 6.22 -5.18
C THR A 38 -12.98 5.05 -4.20
N LYS A 39 -14.05 4.89 -3.40
CA LYS A 39 -14.26 3.67 -2.61
C LYS A 39 -14.93 2.62 -3.48
N ARG A 40 -14.25 1.49 -3.66
CA ARG A 40 -14.78 0.35 -4.40
C ARG A 40 -15.09 -0.77 -3.42
N THR A 41 -16.27 -1.37 -3.56
CA THR A 41 -16.55 -2.66 -2.93
C THR A 41 -15.89 -3.73 -3.80
N LEU A 42 -14.96 -4.49 -3.24
CA LEU A 42 -14.34 -5.65 -3.88
C LEU A 42 -14.55 -6.88 -3.01
N GLN A 43 -14.33 -8.05 -3.58
CA GLN A 43 -14.47 -9.32 -2.86
C GLN A 43 -13.11 -9.79 -2.31
N LEU A 44 -13.07 -9.97 -0.99
CA LEU A 44 -11.97 -10.61 -0.28
C LEU A 44 -12.26 -12.11 -0.19
N TYR A 45 -11.33 -12.92 -0.66
CA TYR A 45 -11.35 -14.37 -0.60
C TYR A 45 -10.39 -14.82 0.49
N VAL A 46 -10.91 -15.59 1.45
CA VAL A 46 -10.13 -16.16 2.55
C VAL A 46 -10.15 -17.68 2.40
N PRO A 47 -8.99 -18.35 2.20
CA PRO A 47 -8.95 -19.80 2.04
C PRO A 47 -9.48 -20.49 3.31
N ALA A 48 -10.41 -21.44 3.16
CA ALA A 48 -11.10 -22.08 4.29
C ALA A 48 -10.14 -22.78 5.29
N HIS A 49 -8.95 -23.19 4.81
CA HIS A 49 -7.94 -23.88 5.61
C HIS A 49 -6.70 -23.01 5.94
N ASN A 50 -6.65 -21.76 5.46
CA ASN A 50 -5.53 -20.85 5.69
C ASN A 50 -6.03 -19.41 5.91
N TRP A 51 -6.20 -19.05 7.17
CA TRP A 51 -6.72 -17.73 7.57
C TRP A 51 -5.73 -16.57 7.33
N GLY A 52 -4.46 -16.87 7.01
CA GLY A 52 -3.43 -15.86 6.75
C GLY A 52 -3.31 -15.43 5.28
N GLY A 53 -3.85 -16.20 4.33
CA GLY A 53 -3.55 -16.05 2.89
C GLY A 53 -4.63 -15.33 2.07
N ALA A 54 -5.33 -14.36 2.66
CA ALA A 54 -6.47 -13.71 2.02
C ALA A 54 -6.06 -12.80 0.84
N PHE A 55 -6.87 -12.78 -0.23
CA PHE A 55 -6.62 -11.96 -1.42
C PHE A 55 -7.88 -11.27 -1.94
N ILE A 56 -7.70 -10.17 -2.66
CA ILE A 56 -8.78 -9.48 -3.38
C ILE A 56 -8.80 -9.99 -4.80
N LYS A 57 -9.92 -10.57 -5.26
CA LYS A 57 -10.06 -10.97 -6.66
C LYS A 57 -10.54 -9.79 -7.49
N SER A 58 -9.69 -9.29 -8.38
CA SER A 58 -10.04 -8.23 -9.33
C SER A 58 -9.09 -8.25 -10.52
N ALA A 59 -9.40 -7.48 -11.57
CA ALA A 59 -8.50 -7.30 -12.71
C ALA A 59 -7.19 -6.58 -12.36
N ASP A 60 -7.13 -5.91 -11.20
CA ASP A 60 -5.95 -5.22 -10.73
C ASP A 60 -5.02 -6.14 -9.91
N ASN A 61 -5.42 -7.38 -9.60
CA ASN A 61 -4.58 -8.35 -8.91
C ASN A 61 -3.60 -9.00 -9.90
N GLU A 62 -2.30 -8.98 -9.56
CA GLU A 62 -1.24 -9.53 -10.40
C GLU A 62 -1.19 -11.06 -10.43
N TYR A 63 -1.78 -11.73 -9.44
CA TYR A 63 -1.81 -13.18 -9.35
C TYR A 63 -3.03 -13.73 -10.08
N ASP A 64 -2.79 -14.68 -10.98
CA ASP A 64 -3.87 -15.40 -11.66
C ASP A 64 -4.48 -16.48 -10.77
N ASP A 65 -5.60 -17.05 -11.24
CA ASP A 65 -6.34 -18.08 -10.50
C ASP A 65 -5.51 -19.34 -10.22
N ALA A 66 -4.55 -19.67 -11.09
CA ALA A 66 -3.69 -20.83 -10.92
C ALA A 66 -2.67 -20.60 -9.79
N LEU A 67 -2.06 -19.43 -9.74
CA LEU A 67 -1.12 -19.03 -8.70
C LEU A 67 -1.83 -18.90 -7.34
N LEU A 68 -2.99 -18.25 -7.30
CA LEU A 68 -3.79 -18.09 -6.08
C LEU A 68 -4.24 -19.44 -5.51
N ALA A 69 -4.74 -20.35 -6.35
CA ALA A 69 -5.09 -21.69 -5.90
C ALA A 69 -3.85 -22.48 -5.45
N GLY A 70 -2.75 -22.40 -6.21
CA GLY A 70 -1.51 -23.13 -5.94
C GLY A 70 -0.85 -22.74 -4.62
N LYS A 71 -0.75 -21.44 -4.30
CA LYS A 71 -0.22 -20.98 -3.00
C LYS A 71 -1.07 -21.47 -1.83
N ASP A 72 -2.38 -21.58 -2.06
CA ASP A 72 -3.36 -22.10 -1.10
C ASP A 72 -3.46 -23.63 -1.18
N ARG A 73 -2.55 -24.33 -1.87
CA ARG A 73 -2.49 -25.81 -1.95
C ARG A 73 -3.73 -26.46 -2.56
N TYR A 74 -4.50 -25.70 -3.34
CA TYR A 74 -5.57 -26.23 -4.18
C TYR A 74 -5.03 -26.52 -5.59
N SER A 75 -5.54 -27.58 -6.21
CA SER A 75 -5.15 -27.95 -7.58
C SER A 75 -5.74 -27.02 -8.64
N ALA A 76 -6.84 -26.33 -8.32
CA ALA A 76 -7.51 -25.36 -9.17
C ALA A 76 -8.33 -24.38 -8.32
N PHE A 77 -8.63 -23.22 -8.89
CA PHE A 77 -9.49 -22.23 -8.25
C PHE A 77 -10.95 -22.73 -8.24
N ASP A 78 -11.52 -22.88 -7.04
CA ASP A 78 -12.95 -23.11 -6.81
C ASP A 78 -13.43 -22.15 -5.71
N PRO A 79 -14.40 -21.25 -5.98
CA PRO A 79 -14.97 -20.37 -4.95
C PRO A 79 -15.42 -21.08 -3.67
N LYS A 80 -15.81 -22.36 -3.73
CA LYS A 80 -16.23 -23.14 -2.54
C LYS A 80 -15.10 -23.39 -1.55
N ASN A 81 -13.85 -23.22 -1.97
CA ASN A 81 -12.68 -23.34 -1.11
C ASN A 81 -12.45 -22.07 -0.26
N TYR A 82 -13.27 -21.03 -0.44
CA TYR A 82 -13.05 -19.72 0.15
C TYR A 82 -14.29 -19.20 0.87
N ASP A 83 -14.06 -18.53 1.99
CA ASP A 83 -15.03 -17.59 2.54
C ASP A 83 -14.88 -16.26 1.81
N ILE A 84 -15.99 -15.71 1.32
CA ILE A 84 -16.01 -14.52 0.46
C ILE A 84 -16.72 -13.39 1.17
N PHE A 85 -16.04 -12.25 1.32
CA PHE A 85 -16.54 -11.07 2.00
C PHE A 85 -16.49 -9.84 1.09
N ASP A 86 -17.55 -9.05 1.09
CA ASP A 86 -17.50 -7.71 0.50
C ASP A 86 -16.69 -6.78 1.42
N VAL A 87 -15.64 -6.19 0.87
CA VAL A 87 -14.78 -5.24 1.58
C VAL A 87 -14.68 -3.91 0.86
N GLN A 88 -14.55 -2.84 1.65
CA GLN A 88 -14.34 -1.50 1.13
C GLN A 88 -12.85 -1.25 0.92
N VAL A 89 -12.45 -1.06 -0.32
CA VAL A 89 -11.07 -0.71 -0.68
C VAL A 89 -10.98 0.81 -0.86
N GLU A 90 -10.00 1.40 -0.18
CA GLU A 90 -9.70 2.83 -0.23
C GLU A 90 -8.45 3.11 -1.08
N PRO A 91 -8.32 4.31 -1.67
CA PRO A 91 -7.13 4.66 -2.45
C PRO A 91 -5.86 4.69 -1.59
N ALA A 92 -4.93 3.77 -1.88
CA ALA A 92 -3.71 3.61 -1.08
C ALA A 92 -2.86 4.90 -1.04
N THR A 93 -2.66 5.58 -2.17
CA THR A 93 -1.84 6.81 -2.23
C THR A 93 -2.37 7.92 -1.31
N GLU A 94 -3.69 8.10 -1.23
CA GLU A 94 -4.30 9.11 -0.35
C GLU A 94 -4.08 8.74 1.13
N LYS A 95 -4.36 7.49 1.49
CA LYS A 95 -4.29 7.01 2.88
C LYS A 95 -2.87 6.95 3.40
N LEU A 96 -1.95 6.45 2.59
CA LEU A 96 -0.53 6.45 2.91
C LEU A 96 0.03 7.87 2.97
N GLY A 97 -0.38 8.76 2.06
CA GLY A 97 0.04 10.17 2.11
C GLY A 97 -0.43 10.88 3.38
N GLN A 98 -1.66 10.63 3.83
CA GLN A 98 -2.16 11.13 5.11
C GLN A 98 -1.33 10.59 6.29
N LEU A 99 -1.06 9.27 6.30
CA LEU A 99 -0.28 8.61 7.35
C LEU A 99 1.17 9.13 7.41
N PHE A 100 1.86 9.19 6.28
CA PHE A 100 3.25 9.63 6.23
C PHE A 100 3.41 11.10 6.58
N ASN A 101 2.49 11.97 6.14
CA ASN A 101 2.50 13.37 6.54
C ASN A 101 2.31 13.52 8.05
N ASP A 102 1.36 12.80 8.65
CA ASP A 102 1.17 12.81 10.10
C ASP A 102 2.43 12.34 10.85
N LEU A 103 3.04 11.21 10.43
CA LEU A 103 4.30 10.72 10.99
C LEU A 103 5.44 11.75 10.84
N HIS A 104 5.59 12.34 9.66
CA HIS A 104 6.61 13.34 9.37
C HIS A 104 6.43 14.60 10.24
N THR A 105 5.20 15.08 10.42
CA THR A 105 4.90 16.25 11.28
C THR A 105 5.19 15.97 12.76
N ARG A 106 5.09 14.70 13.18
CA ARG A 106 5.51 14.23 14.51
C ARG A 106 7.02 14.00 14.65
N GLY A 107 7.80 14.32 13.61
CA GLY A 107 9.26 14.23 13.63
C GLY A 107 9.83 12.88 13.19
N ALA A 108 9.01 11.94 12.71
CA ALA A 108 9.53 10.68 12.16
C ALA A 108 10.34 10.94 10.88
N ARG A 109 11.50 10.31 10.77
CA ARG A 109 12.40 10.42 9.60
C ARG A 109 12.78 9.07 9.01
N ASN A 110 12.61 7.99 9.77
CA ASN A 110 12.96 6.65 9.35
C ASN A 110 11.86 5.68 9.76
N GLY A 111 11.60 4.66 8.95
CA GLY A 111 10.62 3.62 9.25
C GLY A 111 10.88 2.29 8.55
N THR A 112 10.16 1.28 8.99
CA THR A 112 10.10 -0.02 8.32
C THR A 112 8.64 -0.34 8.03
N ILE A 113 8.35 -0.76 6.80
CA ILE A 113 7.02 -1.15 6.34
C ILE A 113 7.07 -2.64 5.98
N LYS A 114 6.18 -3.45 6.58
CA LYS A 114 5.93 -4.81 6.10
C LYS A 114 4.70 -4.79 5.21
N ILE A 115 4.81 -5.32 4.00
CA ILE A 115 3.68 -5.58 3.11
C ILE A 115 3.42 -7.08 3.14
N ASP A 116 2.18 -7.43 3.41
CA ASP A 116 1.69 -8.80 3.54
C ASP A 116 0.36 -8.85 2.78
N VAL A 117 0.47 -8.88 1.45
CA VAL A 117 -0.66 -8.88 0.52
C VAL A 117 -0.43 -9.98 -0.50
N GLU A 118 -1.49 -10.37 -1.19
CA GLU A 118 -1.46 -11.47 -2.14
C GLU A 118 -1.84 -10.92 -3.52
N GLY A 119 -0.81 -10.45 -4.26
CA GLY A 119 -0.92 -10.00 -5.65
C GLY A 119 -1.22 -8.52 -5.84
N TYR A 120 -1.14 -7.72 -4.77
CA TYR A 120 -1.27 -6.25 -4.79
C TYR A 120 0.04 -5.51 -4.50
N GLU A 121 1.17 -6.23 -4.50
CA GLU A 121 2.48 -5.73 -4.09
C GLU A 121 2.87 -4.51 -4.93
N LYS A 122 2.76 -4.59 -6.26
CA LYS A 122 3.12 -3.50 -7.18
C LYS A 122 2.29 -2.24 -6.93
N GLN A 123 0.99 -2.38 -6.68
CA GLN A 123 0.06 -1.27 -6.43
C GLN A 123 0.37 -0.61 -5.08
N VAL A 124 0.61 -1.40 -4.04
CA VAL A 124 0.97 -0.89 -2.71
C VAL A 124 2.34 -0.21 -2.75
N LEU A 125 3.34 -0.83 -3.38
CA LEU A 125 4.67 -0.25 -3.56
C LEU A 125 4.62 1.06 -4.37
N THR A 126 3.83 1.10 -5.45
CA THR A 126 3.59 2.32 -6.24
C THR A 126 3.00 3.42 -5.37
N ALA A 127 2.00 3.09 -4.54
CA ALA A 127 1.37 4.05 -3.66
C ALA A 127 2.34 4.58 -2.60
N ILE A 128 3.18 3.72 -2.01
CA ILE A 128 4.24 4.14 -1.08
C ILE A 128 5.24 5.07 -1.78
N ALA A 129 5.81 4.63 -2.92
CA ALA A 129 6.77 5.40 -3.70
C ALA A 129 6.26 6.80 -4.09
N THR A 130 4.96 6.91 -4.38
CA THR A 130 4.32 8.18 -4.74
C THR A 130 4.02 9.05 -3.52
N ALA A 131 3.64 8.45 -2.40
CA ALA A 131 3.15 9.16 -1.22
C ALA A 131 4.22 9.51 -0.19
N LEU A 132 5.40 8.89 -0.26
CA LEU A 132 6.49 9.09 0.68
C LEU A 132 7.00 10.54 0.60
N PRO A 133 6.92 11.33 1.70
CA PRO A 133 7.41 12.70 1.69
C PRO A 133 8.94 12.73 1.69
N ALA A 134 9.51 13.77 1.07
CA ALA A 134 10.94 14.04 1.17
C ALA A 134 11.37 14.15 2.65
N GLY A 135 12.55 13.63 2.97
CA GLY A 135 13.09 13.59 4.33
C GLY A 135 12.59 12.43 5.20
N LEU A 136 11.75 11.53 4.66
CA LEU A 136 11.39 10.28 5.32
C LEU A 136 11.95 9.08 4.54
N SER A 137 12.90 8.36 5.14
CA SER A 137 13.49 7.14 4.55
C SER A 137 12.80 5.88 5.10
N THR A 138 12.69 4.84 4.29
CA THR A 138 12.04 3.60 4.72
C THR A 138 12.68 2.35 4.13
N TYR A 139 12.70 1.28 4.92
CA TYR A 139 12.84 -0.08 4.42
C TYR A 139 11.47 -0.71 4.25
N ILE A 140 11.22 -1.37 3.12
CA ILE A 140 9.96 -2.02 2.80
C ILE A 140 10.25 -3.49 2.58
N VAL A 141 9.68 -4.36 3.41
CA VAL A 141 9.80 -5.81 3.30
C VAL A 141 8.50 -6.36 2.74
N PHE A 142 8.58 -7.14 1.66
CA PHE A 142 7.42 -7.75 1.02
C PHE A 142 7.73 -9.14 0.49
N GLU A 143 6.75 -10.03 0.56
CA GLU A 143 6.77 -11.33 -0.12
C GLU A 143 6.08 -11.20 -1.47
N ASN A 144 6.59 -11.90 -2.48
CA ASN A 144 6.00 -11.96 -3.81
C ASN A 144 6.06 -13.41 -4.32
N TRP A 145 4.92 -13.93 -4.77
CA TRP A 145 4.77 -15.29 -5.30
C TRP A 145 4.84 -15.35 -6.83
N LYS A 146 4.83 -14.20 -7.52
CA LYS A 146 4.84 -14.12 -8.98
C LYS A 146 6.26 -13.96 -9.53
N ASP A 147 6.65 -14.82 -10.45
CA ASP A 147 7.89 -14.61 -11.19
C ASP A 147 7.81 -13.39 -12.12
N GLY A 148 8.92 -12.67 -12.26
CA GLY A 148 9.04 -11.54 -13.18
C GLY A 148 8.20 -10.31 -12.81
N LEU A 149 8.04 -10.00 -11.52
CA LEU A 149 7.36 -8.78 -11.09
C LEU A 149 8.18 -7.54 -11.47
N ASP A 150 7.76 -6.83 -12.51
CA ASP A 150 8.43 -5.61 -12.96
C ASP A 150 8.11 -4.41 -12.05
N LEU A 151 9.16 -3.92 -11.38
CA LEU A 151 9.12 -2.77 -10.48
C LEU A 151 9.69 -1.49 -11.10
N SER A 152 10.09 -1.48 -12.37
CA SER A 152 10.69 -0.32 -13.03
C SER A 152 9.84 0.95 -12.90
N ASP A 153 8.53 0.84 -13.15
CA ASP A 153 7.57 1.94 -12.98
C ASP A 153 7.43 2.42 -11.53
N VAL A 154 7.59 1.52 -10.55
CA VAL A 154 7.55 1.88 -9.12
C VAL A 154 8.76 2.74 -8.79
N LEU A 155 9.93 2.29 -9.22
CA LEU A 155 11.20 2.97 -8.97
C LEU A 155 11.26 4.33 -9.68
N ALA A 156 10.63 4.47 -10.85
CA ALA A 156 10.56 5.73 -11.58
C ALA A 156 9.64 6.79 -10.93
N ARG A 157 8.74 6.39 -10.01
CA ARG A 157 7.76 7.30 -9.38
C ARG A 157 8.25 7.93 -8.08
N THR A 158 9.31 7.39 -7.48
CA THR A 158 9.86 7.95 -6.25
C THR A 158 10.89 9.03 -6.55
N THR A 159 10.96 10.03 -5.67
CA THR A 159 12.07 11.01 -5.66
C THR A 159 13.22 10.58 -4.73
N ALA A 160 13.05 9.45 -4.02
CA ALA A 160 14.09 8.85 -3.19
C ALA A 160 15.10 8.09 -4.04
N GLN A 161 16.32 7.93 -3.52
CA GLN A 161 17.22 6.89 -4.01
C GLN A 161 16.65 5.53 -3.63
N ALA A 162 16.46 4.66 -4.62
CA ALA A 162 15.89 3.33 -4.41
C ALA A 162 16.96 2.24 -4.55
N ARG A 163 16.94 1.25 -3.66
CA ARG A 163 17.76 0.03 -3.74
C ARG A 163 16.91 -1.18 -3.41
N LEU A 164 16.96 -2.20 -4.26
CA LEU A 164 16.21 -3.43 -4.07
C LEU A 164 17.16 -4.58 -3.71
N TYR A 165 16.72 -5.42 -2.79
CA TYR A 165 17.45 -6.58 -2.33
C TYR A 165 16.54 -7.81 -2.32
N LEU A 166 17.06 -8.97 -2.72
CA LEU A 166 16.47 -10.27 -2.43
C LEU A 166 16.99 -10.76 -1.08
N LEU A 167 16.06 -11.21 -0.23
CA LEU A 167 16.38 -11.87 1.02
C LEU A 167 16.66 -13.36 0.74
N ASP A 168 17.93 -13.71 0.66
CA ASP A 168 18.36 -15.09 0.42
C ASP A 168 18.59 -15.80 1.76
N GLU A 169 17.81 -16.85 2.01
CA GLU A 169 17.92 -17.68 3.21
C GLU A 169 18.60 -19.02 2.87
N HIS A 170 19.86 -19.14 3.27
CA HIS A 170 20.52 -20.43 3.25
C HIS A 170 20.12 -21.24 4.48
N LYS A 171 19.21 -22.19 4.27
CA LYS A 171 18.89 -23.23 5.25
C LYS A 171 19.98 -24.30 5.23
N PRO A 172 20.70 -24.51 6.33
CA PRO A 172 21.66 -25.60 6.42
C PRO A 172 20.94 -26.94 6.26
N GLY A 173 21.59 -27.91 5.62
CA GLY A 173 21.05 -29.27 5.49
C GLY A 173 20.77 -29.90 6.86
N PHE A 174 19.88 -30.89 6.91
CA PHE A 174 19.33 -31.50 8.13
C PHE A 174 20.37 -31.97 9.18
N PHE A 175 21.61 -32.24 8.77
CA PHE A 175 22.72 -32.67 9.64
C PHE A 175 23.67 -31.53 10.08
N SER A 176 23.42 -30.30 9.65
CA SER A 176 24.28 -29.16 9.95
C SER A 176 23.87 -28.49 11.26
N ARG A 177 24.84 -28.29 12.17
CA ARG A 177 24.69 -27.46 13.37
C ARG A 177 24.83 -25.95 13.10
N LEU A 178 25.06 -25.53 11.85
CA LEU A 178 25.11 -24.11 11.49
C LEU A 178 23.72 -23.49 11.61
N ARG A 179 23.66 -22.24 12.07
CA ARG A 179 22.43 -21.44 12.03
C ARG A 179 22.12 -21.07 10.58
N SER A 180 20.84 -20.88 10.26
CA SER A 180 20.46 -20.28 8.98
C SER A 180 21.19 -18.95 8.79
N ARG A 181 21.69 -18.74 7.58
CA ARG A 181 22.36 -17.49 7.21
C ARG A 181 21.46 -16.77 6.23
N THR A 182 21.09 -15.56 6.59
CA THR A 182 20.30 -14.68 5.75
C THR A 182 21.22 -13.61 5.15
N THR A 183 21.15 -13.44 3.83
CA THR A 183 21.94 -12.46 3.09
C THR A 183 21.03 -11.57 2.25
N LEU A 184 21.43 -10.31 2.10
CA LEU A 184 20.77 -9.37 1.19
C LEU A 184 21.56 -9.33 -0.11
N LEU A 185 20.94 -9.80 -1.19
CA LEU A 185 21.52 -9.79 -2.53
C LEU A 185 20.97 -8.58 -3.28
N PRO A 186 21.79 -7.59 -3.68
CA PRO A 186 21.31 -6.48 -4.51
C PRO A 186 20.77 -7.01 -5.84
N VAL A 187 19.60 -6.52 -6.25
CA VAL A 187 18.96 -6.90 -7.52
C VAL A 187 18.32 -5.68 -8.16
N ASP A 188 18.19 -5.68 -9.49
CA ASP A 188 17.57 -4.58 -10.23
C ASP A 188 16.05 -4.75 -10.40
N THR A 189 15.55 -5.99 -10.24
CA THR A 189 14.13 -6.33 -10.39
C THR A 189 13.76 -7.54 -9.53
N ALA A 190 12.46 -7.75 -9.31
CA ALA A 190 11.92 -8.92 -8.62
C ALA A 190 11.64 -10.06 -9.61
N SER A 191 12.72 -10.66 -10.13
CA SER A 191 12.65 -11.63 -11.23
C SER A 191 12.02 -12.98 -10.87
N ALA A 192 11.96 -13.33 -9.58
CA ALA A 192 11.46 -14.61 -9.10
C ALA A 192 10.57 -14.45 -7.86
N ALA A 193 9.79 -15.47 -7.54
CA ALA A 193 9.13 -15.56 -6.25
C ALA A 193 10.15 -15.50 -5.09
N GLY A 194 9.83 -14.76 -4.03
CA GLY A 194 10.72 -14.61 -2.89
C GLY A 194 10.35 -13.44 -1.97
N THR A 195 11.19 -13.23 -0.95
CA THR A 195 11.08 -12.07 -0.05
C THR A 195 12.07 -11.00 -0.46
N TYR A 196 11.58 -9.77 -0.60
CA TYR A 196 12.36 -8.63 -1.07
C TYR A 196 12.40 -7.51 -0.03
N ILE A 197 13.46 -6.72 -0.08
CA ILE A 197 13.61 -5.47 0.67
C ILE A 197 13.83 -4.33 -0.31
N LEU A 198 12.91 -3.38 -0.35
CA LEU A 198 13.07 -2.11 -1.05
C LEU A 198 13.44 -1.02 -0.05
N HIS A 199 14.63 -0.44 -0.22
CA HIS A 199 15.09 0.71 0.55
C HIS A 199 14.86 1.98 -0.26
N LEU A 200 14.06 2.90 0.29
CA LEU A 200 13.83 4.24 -0.24
C LEU A 200 14.50 5.26 0.68
N GLN A 201 15.53 5.93 0.18
CA GLN A 201 16.36 6.85 0.94
C GLN A 201 16.28 8.28 0.39
N HIS A 202 15.90 9.23 1.24
CA HIS A 202 16.05 10.65 0.95
C HIS A 202 17.35 11.19 1.58
N ALA A 203 17.96 12.15 0.89
CA ALA A 203 19.14 12.88 1.36
C ALA A 203 18.78 13.87 2.47
#